data_AF-A0A6J2QTP8-F1
#
_entry.id   AF-A0A6J2QTP8-F1
#
_cell.length_a   1.000
_cell.length_b   1.000
_cell.length_c   1.000
_cell.angle_alpha   90.00
_cell.angle_beta   90.00
_cell.angle_gamma   90.00
#
_symmetry.space_group_name_H-M   'P 1'
#
loop_
_entity.id
_entity.type
_entity.pdbx_description
1 polymer ?
#
loop_
_entity_poly.entity_id
_entity_poly.type
_entity_poly.pdbx_seq_one_letter_code
_entity_poly.pdbx_strand_id
1 'polypeptide(L)'
;MASLLGKHLFTLNGQGPPPSKDFFQLLITNNEVILTSWKISVRLDCRGAAPTELKTSHQDFLHQKMLQQQVVAVFGQRILEHTKSLCQGKFDYLERLPDDILLKIMSHLDLKDTTLLAQASQRFRKLCDSEKFWEQTVRSCAEFTSDMEGIANAMGWRRMFFTFFHTSKEQQ
;
A
#
# COMPACT_ATOMS: atom_id res chain seq x y z
N MET A 1 7.54 14.27 -16.92
CA MET A 1 6.84 13.03 -16.52
C MET A 1 6.70 13.06 -15.00
N ALA A 2 5.48 12.97 -14.46
CA ALA A 2 5.30 12.93 -13.01
C ALA A 2 5.89 11.62 -12.48
N SER A 3 6.78 11.71 -11.49
CA SER A 3 7.32 10.52 -10.82
C SER A 3 6.18 9.85 -10.04
N LEU A 4 5.87 8.59 -10.34
CA LEU A 4 4.94 7.77 -9.56
C LEU A 4 5.44 7.55 -8.12
N LEU A 5 6.74 7.73 -7.90
CA LEU A 5 7.35 7.72 -6.59
C LEU A 5 7.30 9.12 -6.00
N GLY A 6 6.46 9.29 -4.97
CA GLY A 6 6.46 10.48 -4.13
C GLY A 6 7.80 10.63 -3.37
N LYS A 7 8.00 11.78 -2.72
CA LYS A 7 9.23 12.04 -1.94
C LYS A 7 9.44 11.03 -0.79
N HIS A 8 8.33 10.58 -0.20
CA HIS A 8 8.31 9.62 0.89
C HIS A 8 7.75 8.29 0.39
N LEU A 9 8.57 7.24 0.46
CA LEU A 9 8.21 5.91 -0.02
C LEU A 9 7.49 5.11 1.06
N PHE A 10 8.00 5.16 2.29
CA PHE A 10 7.47 4.38 3.39
C PHE A 10 7.69 5.12 4.70
N THR A 11 6.73 5.04 5.62
CA THR A 11 6.82 5.64 6.94
C THR A 11 6.17 4.71 7.95
N LEU A 12 6.90 4.45 9.04
CA LEU A 12 6.40 3.63 10.13
C LEU A 12 6.84 4.22 11.46
N ASN A 13 5.92 4.22 12.42
CA ASN A 13 6.17 4.66 13.78
C ASN A 13 6.09 3.46 14.72
N GLY A 14 6.90 3.48 15.78
CA GLY A 14 7.02 2.34 16.70
C GLY A 14 7.60 2.75 18.04
N GLN A 15 7.41 1.87 19.02
CA GLN A 15 7.99 2.03 20.35
C GLN A 15 9.06 0.96 20.53
N GLY A 16 10.22 1.36 21.07
CA GLY A 16 11.29 0.44 21.39
C GLY A 16 10.89 -0.57 22.49
N PRO A 17 11.58 -1.71 22.57
CA PRO A 17 11.30 -2.69 23.59
C PRO A 17 11.56 -2.14 25.00
N PRO A 18 10.92 -2.71 26.04
CA PRO A 18 11.29 -2.43 27.42
C PRO A 18 12.79 -2.68 27.66
N PRO A 19 13.47 -1.89 28.51
CA PRO A 19 12.88 -0.94 29.46
C PRO A 19 12.77 0.51 28.96
N SER A 20 13.46 0.92 27.89
CA SER A 20 13.51 2.34 27.52
C SER A 20 12.16 2.84 26.98
N LYS A 21 11.46 2.02 26.18
CA LYS A 21 10.18 2.38 25.58
C LYS A 21 10.23 3.71 24.80
N ASP A 22 11.40 4.05 24.27
CA ASP A 22 11.62 5.24 23.44
C ASP A 22 10.79 5.16 22.16
N PHE A 23 10.45 6.31 21.59
CA PHE A 23 9.67 6.37 20.36
C PHE A 23 10.59 6.48 19.14
N PHE A 24 10.24 5.79 18.07
CA PHE A 24 11.01 5.75 16.84
C PHE A 24 10.11 5.98 15.63
N GLN A 25 10.66 6.66 14.63
CA GLN A 25 10.08 6.82 13.31
C GLN A 25 11.09 6.37 12.27
N LEU A 26 10.70 5.40 11.46
CA LEU A 26 11.42 4.99 10.27
C LEU A 26 10.79 5.66 9.05
N LEU A 27 11.58 6.45 8.33
CA LEU A 27 11.17 7.14 7.12
C LEU A 27 12.11 6.75 5.98
N ILE A 28 11.54 6.21 4.90
CA ILE A 28 12.28 5.86 3.70
C ILE A 28 11.88 6.84 2.60
N THR A 29 12.86 7.54 2.05
CA THR A 29 12.71 8.41 0.89
C THR A 29 13.29 7.73 -0.35
N ASN A 30 13.22 8.41 -1.50
CA ASN A 30 13.76 7.89 -2.75
C ASN A 30 15.25 7.56 -2.70
N ASN A 31 16.04 8.24 -1.85
CA ASN A 31 17.50 8.11 -1.83
C ASN A 31 18.06 7.77 -0.43
N GLU A 32 17.28 8.01 0.62
CA GLU A 32 17.76 7.96 2.00
C GLU A 32 16.83 7.14 2.91
N VAL A 33 17.42 6.51 3.90
CA VAL A 33 16.76 5.92 5.06
C VAL A 33 17.03 6.80 6.27
N ILE A 34 15.96 7.26 6.91
CA ILE A 34 15.99 8.16 8.05
C ILE A 34 15.36 7.44 9.24
N LEU A 35 16.14 7.26 10.31
CA LEU A 35 15.64 6.77 11.59
C LEU A 35 15.69 7.92 12.60
N THR A 36 14.52 8.37 13.03
CA THR A 36 14.40 9.38 14.07
C THR A 36 14.00 8.71 15.37
N SER A 37 14.63 9.11 16.47
CA SER A 37 14.38 8.55 17.81
C SER A 37 14.14 9.68 18.82
N TRP A 38 13.16 9.47 19.69
CA TRP A 38 12.81 10.37 20.79
C TRP A 38 12.97 9.61 22.09
N LYS A 39 13.89 10.10 22.92
CA LYS A 39 14.12 9.54 24.24
C LYS A 39 12.94 9.89 25.15
N ILE A 40 12.23 8.88 25.65
CA ILE A 40 11.12 9.06 26.57
C ILE A 40 11.63 8.82 27.99
N SER A 41 11.85 9.91 28.74
CA SER A 41 12.31 9.83 30.12
C SER A 41 11.43 10.63 31.07
N VAL A 42 11.20 10.07 32.25
CA VAL A 42 10.54 10.79 33.37
C VAL A 42 11.52 11.76 34.03
N ARG A 43 12.83 11.50 33.90
CA ARG A 43 13.88 12.30 34.53
C ARG A 43 13.94 13.70 33.90
N LEU A 44 14.08 14.71 34.76
CA LEU A 44 13.96 16.12 34.38
C LEU A 44 15.09 16.57 33.44
N ASP A 45 16.29 16.00 33.60
CA ASP A 45 17.48 16.23 32.78
C ASP A 45 17.33 15.82 31.31
N CYS A 46 16.50 14.81 31.04
CA CYS A 46 16.24 14.29 29.69
C CYS A 46 14.91 14.77 29.11
N ARG A 47 14.11 15.53 29.87
CA ARG A 47 12.77 15.98 29.46
C ARG A 47 12.90 17.08 28.41
N GLY A 48 12.33 16.84 27.23
CA GLY A 48 12.37 17.80 26.12
C GLY A 48 13.66 17.78 25.31
N ALA A 49 14.50 16.75 25.47
CA ALA A 49 15.65 16.53 24.59
C ALA A 49 15.20 16.45 23.12
N ALA A 50 15.98 17.08 22.24
CA ALA A 50 15.70 17.05 20.80
C ALA A 50 15.79 15.61 20.25
N PRO A 51 15.00 15.28 19.23
CA PRO A 51 15.11 13.98 18.57
C PRO A 51 16.50 13.76 17.98
N THR A 52 16.95 12.51 18.04
CA THR A 52 18.17 12.09 17.32
C THR A 52 17.77 11.52 15.97
N GLU A 53 18.28 12.12 14.90
CA GLU A 53 18.01 11.72 13.53
C GLU A 53 19.27 11.10 12.91
N LEU A 54 19.16 9.86 12.44
CA LEU A 54 20.20 9.17 11.70
C LEU A 54 19.76 9.03 10.25
N LYS A 55 20.48 9.69 9.34
CA LYS A 55 20.25 9.61 7.90
C LYS A 55 21.35 8.80 7.25
N THR A 56 20.96 7.88 6.38
CA THR A 56 21.89 7.09 5.58
C THR A 56 21.40 6.99 4.15
N SER A 57 22.33 6.92 3.20
CA SER A 57 21.97 6.59 1.82
C SER A 57 21.48 5.14 1.75
N HIS A 58 20.74 4.80 0.69
CA HIS A 58 20.31 3.41 0.46
C HIS A 58 21.49 2.42 0.42
N GLN A 59 22.62 2.80 -0.20
CA GLN A 59 23.81 1.95 -0.29
C GLN A 59 24.44 1.75 1.09
N ASP A 60 24.60 2.82 1.86
CA ASP A 60 25.20 2.75 3.19
C ASP A 60 24.33 1.93 4.16
N PHE A 61 23.00 2.10 4.07
CA PHE A 61 22.06 1.34 4.88
C PHE A 61 22.21 -0.17 4.67
N LEU A 62 22.45 -0.63 3.44
CA LEU A 62 22.63 -2.06 3.13
C LEU A 62 23.86 -2.66 3.83
N HIS A 63 24.89 -1.85 4.09
CA HIS A 63 26.13 -2.28 4.75
C HIS A 63 26.14 -2.02 6.27
N GLN A 64 25.31 -1.11 6.77
CA GLN A 64 25.32 -0.70 8.17
C GLN A 64 24.53 -1.64 9.09
N LYS A 65 25.19 -2.72 9.56
CA LYS A 65 24.57 -3.76 10.42
C LYS A 65 23.92 -3.20 11.70
N MET A 66 24.53 -2.21 12.35
CA MET A 66 24.01 -1.64 13.60
C MET A 66 22.64 -0.98 13.42
N LEU A 67 22.46 -0.22 12.33
CA LEU A 67 21.20 0.43 12.03
C LEU A 67 20.12 -0.60 11.66
N GLN A 68 20.48 -1.63 10.89
CA GLN A 68 19.58 -2.74 10.58
C GLN A 68 19.11 -3.47 11.84
N GLN A 69 20.00 -3.70 12.81
CA GLN A 69 19.65 -4.32 14.09
C GLN A 69 18.67 -3.46 14.89
N GLN A 70 18.82 -2.13 14.89
CA GLN A 70 17.86 -1.23 15.53
C GLN A 70 16.49 -1.31 14.87
N VAL A 71 16.43 -1.33 13.52
CA VAL A 71 15.18 -1.49 12.79
C VAL A 71 14.50 -2.81 13.13
N VAL A 72 15.25 -3.91 13.23
CA VAL A 72 14.70 -5.22 13.63
C VAL A 72 14.20 -5.20 15.06
N ALA A 73 14.95 -4.60 15.98
CA ALA A 73 14.59 -4.56 17.39
C ALA A 73 13.29 -3.77 17.64
N VAL A 74 13.04 -2.71 16.87
CA VAL A 74 11.87 -1.83 17.04
C VAL A 74 10.68 -2.25 16.17
N PHE A 75 10.93 -2.57 14.90
CA PHE A 75 9.88 -2.78 13.89
C PHE A 75 9.78 -4.23 13.39
N GLY A 76 10.74 -5.08 13.74
CA GLY A 76 10.77 -6.49 13.37
C GLY A 76 11.44 -6.79 12.03
N GLN A 77 11.68 -8.08 11.82
CA GLN A 77 12.44 -8.61 10.67
C GLN A 77 11.78 -8.29 9.32
N ARG A 78 10.44 -8.41 9.24
CA ARG A 78 9.69 -8.15 7.99
C ARG A 78 9.86 -6.72 7.49
N ILE A 79 9.92 -5.75 8.40
CA ILE A 79 10.12 -4.34 8.06
C ILE A 79 11.55 -4.09 7.58
N LEU A 80 12.54 -4.76 8.17
CA LEU A 80 13.92 -4.69 7.67
C LEU A 80 14.02 -5.20 6.22
N GLU A 81 13.41 -6.35 5.92
CA GLU A 81 13.42 -6.94 4.58
C GLU A 81 12.72 -6.05 3.55
N HIS A 82 11.58 -5.46 3.93
CA HIS A 82 10.90 -4.47 3.11
C HIS A 82 11.77 -3.23 2.87
N THR A 83 12.39 -2.69 3.92
CA THR A 83 13.32 -1.55 3.84
C THR A 83 14.49 -1.83 2.90
N LYS A 84 15.10 -3.02 3.00
CA LYS A 84 16.17 -3.46 2.10
C LYS A 84 15.70 -3.57 0.66
N SER A 85 14.50 -4.10 0.44
CA SER A 85 13.92 -4.21 -0.90
C SER A 85 13.75 -2.83 -1.54
N LEU A 86 13.24 -1.86 -0.78
CA LEU A 86 13.13 -0.46 -1.22
C LEU A 86 14.52 0.15 -1.52
N CYS A 87 15.52 -0.09 -0.67
CA CYS A 87 16.89 0.38 -0.90
C CYS A 87 17.55 -0.23 -2.15
N GLN A 88 17.09 -1.43 -2.56
CA GLN A 88 17.54 -2.12 -3.78
C GLN A 88 16.76 -1.68 -5.03
N GLY A 89 15.85 -0.72 -4.92
CA GLY A 89 15.02 -0.26 -6.03
C GLY A 89 13.80 -1.13 -6.33
N LYS A 90 13.45 -2.07 -5.46
CA LYS A 90 12.23 -2.89 -5.57
C LYS A 90 11.07 -2.14 -4.93
N PHE A 91 10.38 -1.33 -5.73
CA PHE A 91 9.25 -0.52 -5.28
C PHE A 91 7.91 -1.16 -5.66
N ASP A 92 6.91 -1.00 -4.79
CA ASP A 92 5.53 -1.43 -5.05
C ASP A 92 4.81 -0.45 -5.99
N TYR A 93 5.24 -0.38 -7.25
CA TYR A 93 4.70 0.57 -8.22
C TYR A 93 3.19 0.42 -8.41
N LEU A 94 2.69 -0.82 -8.43
CA LEU A 94 1.28 -1.11 -8.60
C LEU A 94 0.42 -0.49 -7.49
N GLU A 95 0.87 -0.58 -6.23
CA GLU A 95 0.18 0.02 -5.09
C GLU A 95 0.29 1.55 -5.03
N ARG A 96 1.05 2.19 -5.92
CA ARG A 96 1.23 3.66 -5.99
C ARG A 96 0.52 4.29 -7.17
N LEU A 97 0.05 3.49 -8.12
CA LEU A 97 -0.71 4.00 -9.26
C LEU A 97 -2.02 4.66 -8.80
N PRO A 98 -2.47 5.74 -9.45
CA PRO A 98 -3.82 6.28 -9.30
C PRO A 98 -4.93 5.23 -9.51
N ASP A 99 -6.05 5.39 -8.80
CA ASP A 99 -7.16 4.44 -8.83
C ASP A 99 -7.74 4.26 -10.25
N ASP A 100 -7.83 5.33 -11.04
CA ASP A 100 -8.34 5.32 -12.41
C ASP A 100 -7.48 4.46 -13.35
N ILE A 101 -6.15 4.56 -13.23
CA ILE A 101 -5.21 3.73 -14.01
C ILE A 101 -5.30 2.26 -13.56
N LEU A 102 -5.40 2.02 -12.25
CA LEU A 102 -5.55 0.67 -11.71
C LEU A 102 -6.86 0.02 -12.17
N LEU A 103 -7.98 0.73 -12.09
CA LEU A 103 -9.27 0.25 -12.57
C LEU A 103 -9.20 -0.11 -14.05
N LYS A 104 -8.53 0.70 -14.87
CA LYS A 104 -8.29 0.38 -16.28
C LYS A 104 -7.45 -0.89 -16.47
N ILE A 105 -6.37 -1.08 -15.71
CA ILE A 105 -5.58 -2.32 -15.75
C ILE A 105 -6.44 -3.52 -15.33
N MET A 106 -7.21 -3.37 -14.26
CA MET A 106 -8.10 -4.42 -13.74
C MET A 106 -9.23 -4.77 -14.71
N SER A 107 -9.69 -3.83 -15.54
CA SER A 107 -10.72 -4.09 -16.55
C SER A 107 -10.29 -5.09 -17.63
N HIS A 108 -8.99 -5.34 -17.76
CA HIS A 108 -8.42 -6.35 -18.67
C HIS A 108 -8.20 -7.71 -17.99
N LEU A 109 -8.48 -7.83 -16.69
CA LEU A 109 -8.34 -9.08 -15.95
C LEU A 109 -9.67 -9.83 -15.90
N ASP A 110 -9.58 -11.16 -15.89
CA ASP A 110 -10.73 -11.99 -15.63
C ASP A 110 -11.21 -11.82 -14.19
N LEU A 111 -12.52 -12.01 -13.97
CA LEU A 111 -13.10 -11.89 -12.64
C LEU A 111 -12.42 -12.82 -11.63
N LYS A 112 -12.02 -14.03 -12.04
CA LYS A 112 -11.25 -14.96 -11.21
C LYS A 112 -9.96 -14.32 -10.71
N ASP A 113 -9.19 -13.71 -11.60
CA ASP A 113 -7.92 -13.06 -11.25
C ASP A 113 -8.12 -11.81 -10.37
N THR A 114 -9.21 -11.07 -10.58
CA THR A 114 -9.54 -9.94 -9.71
C THR A 114 -9.84 -10.37 -8.27
N THR A 115 -10.34 -11.59 -8.04
CA THR A 115 -10.50 -12.13 -6.68
C THR A 115 -9.17 -12.47 -6.01
N LEU A 116 -8.17 -12.90 -6.79
CA LEU A 116 -6.81 -13.12 -6.28
C LEU A 116 -6.15 -11.78 -5.95
N LEU A 117 -6.33 -10.77 -6.81
CA LEU A 117 -5.83 -9.42 -6.59
C LEU A 117 -6.43 -8.79 -5.32
N ALA A 118 -7.73 -8.99 -5.06
CA ALA A 118 -8.41 -8.54 -3.84
C ALA A 118 -7.87 -9.17 -2.54
N GLN A 119 -7.16 -10.30 -2.64
CA GLN A 119 -6.53 -10.96 -1.51
C GLN A 119 -5.11 -10.45 -1.24
N ALA A 120 -4.46 -9.82 -2.23
CA ALA A 120 -3.09 -9.34 -2.11
C ALA A 120 -2.95 -8.11 -1.19
N SER A 121 -3.92 -7.19 -1.23
CA SER A 121 -3.88 -5.94 -0.45
C SER A 121 -5.26 -5.42 -0.08
N GLN A 122 -5.36 -4.72 1.05
CA GLN A 122 -6.61 -4.06 1.45
C GLN A 122 -7.04 -2.99 0.43
N ARG A 123 -6.09 -2.33 -0.24
CA ARG A 123 -6.38 -1.34 -1.28
C ARG A 123 -7.06 -2.00 -2.48
N PHE A 124 -6.50 -3.09 -2.99
CA PHE A 124 -7.11 -3.84 -4.09
C PHE A 124 -8.47 -4.40 -3.72
N ARG A 125 -8.63 -4.90 -2.48
CA ARG A 125 -9.95 -5.32 -1.99
C ARG A 125 -11.00 -4.21 -2.11
N LYS A 126 -10.68 -3.02 -1.60
CA LYS A 126 -11.57 -1.84 -1.69
C LYS A 126 -11.88 -1.45 -3.14
N LEU A 127 -10.90 -1.55 -4.04
CA LEU A 127 -11.10 -1.27 -5.46
C LEU A 127 -12.01 -2.31 -6.13
N CYS A 128 -11.78 -3.61 -5.90
CA CYS A 128 -12.64 -4.69 -6.41
C CYS A 128 -14.07 -4.62 -5.86
N ASP A 129 -14.25 -4.09 -4.65
CA ASP A 129 -15.57 -3.89 -4.04
C ASP A 129 -16.25 -2.57 -4.48
N SER A 130 -15.58 -1.71 -5.26
CA SER A 130 -16.09 -0.40 -5.65
C SER A 130 -17.10 -0.45 -6.80
N GLU A 131 -18.12 0.41 -6.76
CA GLU A 131 -19.11 0.52 -7.84
C GLU A 131 -18.46 0.89 -9.19
N LYS A 132 -17.39 1.68 -9.19
CA LYS A 132 -16.66 2.05 -10.42
C LYS A 132 -16.04 0.84 -11.12
N PHE A 133 -15.52 -0.13 -10.36
CA PHE A 133 -14.99 -1.36 -10.92
C PHE A 133 -16.10 -2.18 -11.57
N TRP A 134 -17.23 -2.35 -10.88
CA TRP A 134 -18.36 -3.11 -11.40
C TRP A 134 -19.05 -2.41 -12.58
N GLU A 135 -19.11 -1.08 -12.58
CA GLU A 135 -19.58 -0.29 -13.70
C GLU A 135 -18.75 -0.56 -14.96
N GLN A 136 -17.42 -0.48 -14.86
CA GLN A 136 -16.53 -0.79 -15.99
C GLN A 136 -16.70 -2.25 -16.46
N THR A 137 -16.81 -3.19 -15.51
CA THR A 137 -16.99 -4.60 -15.81
C THR A 137 -18.30 -4.85 -16.58
N VAL A 138 -19.42 -4.29 -16.11
CA VAL A 138 -20.73 -4.43 -16.76
C VAL A 138 -20.75 -3.75 -18.12
N ARG A 139 -20.21 -2.53 -18.23
CA ARG A 139 -20.14 -1.80 -19.52
C ARG A 139 -19.27 -2.50 -20.56
N SER A 140 -18.32 -3.34 -20.12
CA SER A 140 -17.50 -4.17 -21.02
C SER A 140 -18.22 -5.43 -21.52
N CYS A 141 -19.36 -5.81 -20.93
CA CYS A 141 -20.15 -6.95 -21.38
C CYS A 141 -20.91 -6.61 -22.67
N ALA A 142 -20.85 -7.50 -23.67
CA ALA A 142 -21.50 -7.31 -24.97
C ALA A 142 -23.04 -7.21 -24.90
N GLU A 143 -23.64 -7.75 -23.84
CA GLU A 143 -25.09 -7.80 -23.61
C GLU A 143 -25.66 -6.50 -22.98
N PHE A 144 -24.80 -5.54 -22.61
CA PHE A 144 -25.24 -4.32 -21.93
C PHE A 144 -25.93 -3.34 -22.89
N THR A 145 -27.13 -2.86 -22.51
CA THR A 145 -27.91 -1.88 -23.28
C THR A 145 -28.09 -0.56 -22.51
N SER A 146 -28.42 0.53 -23.21
CA SER A 146 -28.60 1.86 -22.57
C SER A 146 -29.72 1.88 -21.53
N ASP A 147 -30.77 1.08 -21.71
CA ASP A 147 -31.92 1.03 -20.78
C ASP A 147 -31.55 0.39 -19.43
N MET A 148 -30.52 -0.45 -19.43
CA MET A 148 -29.98 -1.10 -18.23
C MET A 148 -29.24 -0.13 -17.31
N GLU A 149 -28.78 1.03 -17.81
CA GLU A 149 -28.04 2.01 -17.01
C GLU A 149 -28.88 2.61 -15.87
N GLY A 150 -30.17 2.89 -16.11
CA GLY A 150 -31.08 3.37 -15.07
C GLY A 150 -31.27 2.37 -13.94
N ILE A 151 -31.34 1.08 -14.28
CA ILE A 151 -31.46 -0.02 -13.31
C ILE A 151 -30.15 -0.19 -12.54
N ALA A 152 -29.01 -0.13 -13.24
CA ALA A 152 -27.69 -0.20 -12.63
C ALA A 152 -27.48 0.87 -11.56
N ASN A 153 -27.83 2.12 -11.89
CA ASN A 153 -27.69 3.25 -10.99
C ASN A 153 -28.61 3.16 -9.76
N ALA A 154 -29.79 2.54 -9.90
CA ALA A 154 -30.73 2.36 -8.78
C ALA A 154 -30.41 1.15 -7.89
N MET A 155 -29.97 0.03 -8.49
CA MET A 155 -29.72 -1.24 -7.79
C MET A 155 -28.28 -1.40 -7.29
N GLY A 156 -27.34 -0.73 -7.93
CA GLY A 156 -25.89 -0.93 -7.81
C GLY A 156 -25.36 -1.84 -8.93
N TRP A 157 -24.23 -1.44 -9.53
CA TRP A 157 -23.56 -2.11 -10.64
C TRP A 157 -23.11 -3.52 -10.27
N ARG A 158 -22.63 -3.72 -9.04
CA ARG A 158 -22.25 -5.06 -8.56
C ARG A 158 -23.44 -6.02 -8.55
N ARG A 159 -24.57 -5.58 -7.99
CA ARG A 159 -25.78 -6.41 -7.90
C ARG A 159 -26.34 -6.68 -9.29
N MET A 160 -26.28 -5.70 -10.18
CA MET A 160 -26.67 -5.87 -11.56
C MET A 160 -25.86 -6.97 -12.27
N PHE A 161 -24.54 -6.95 -12.09
CA PHE A 161 -23.66 -7.99 -12.65
C PHE A 161 -24.09 -9.40 -12.23
N PHE A 162 -24.26 -9.63 -10.93
CA PHE A 162 -24.63 -10.97 -10.42
C PHE A 162 -26.06 -11.39 -10.78
N THR A 163 -26.97 -10.45 -11.02
CA THR A 163 -28.37 -10.74 -11.35
C THR A 163 -28.57 -11.05 -12.83
N PHE A 164 -27.84 -10.36 -13.72
CA PHE A 164 -28.10 -10.40 -15.17
C PHE A 164 -26.96 -10.96 -16.02
N PHE A 165 -25.70 -10.85 -15.58
CA PHE A 165 -24.53 -11.13 -16.43
C PHE A 165 -23.66 -12.30 -15.94
N HIS A 166 -23.73 -12.68 -14.67
CA HIS A 166 -22.93 -13.79 -14.13
C HIS A 166 -23.31 -15.14 -14.77
N THR A 167 -24.57 -15.33 -15.14
CA THR A 167 -25.06 -16.57 -15.77
C THR A 167 -24.56 -16.79 -17.20
N SER A 168 -24.25 -15.72 -17.93
CA SER A 168 -23.79 -15.81 -19.33
C SER A 168 -22.32 -16.24 -19.44
N LYS A 169 -21.47 -15.94 -18.43
CA LYS A 169 -20.03 -16.26 -18.45
C LYS A 169 -19.68 -17.71 -18.07
N GLU A 170 -20.61 -18.49 -17.50
CA GLU A 170 -20.37 -19.90 -17.18
C GLU A 170 -20.69 -20.84 -18.36
N GLN A 171 -21.24 -20.33 -19.46
CA GLN A 171 -21.63 -21.12 -20.64
C GLN A 171 -20.64 -21.03 -21.81
N GLN A 172 -19.45 -20.44 -21.61
CA GLN A 172 -18.39 -20.33 -22.61
C GLN A 172 -17.04 -20.84 -22.10
#